data_AF-A0A257A5I5-F1
#
_entry.id   AF-A0A257A5I5-F1
#
_cell.length_a   1.000
_cell.length_b   1.000
_cell.length_c   1.000
_cell.angle_alpha   90.00
_cell.angle_beta   90.00
_cell.angle_gamma   90.00
#
_symmetry.space_group_name_H-M   'P 1'
#
loop_
_entity.id
_entity.type
_entity.pdbx_description
1 polymer ?
#
loop_
_entity_poly.entity_id
_entity_poly.type
_entity_poly.pdbx_seq_one_letter_code
_entity_poly.pdbx_strand_id
1 'polypeptide(L)'
;MSEYVKTKLDTIKYYVRMSEETDYIMPLWLPFLPAILAVVSFIIWFIILATSIKLGYTGGPMGPIRPHIVPAAFITGLGTLGVIIVVAAVINIYVLYKWISRRNDHFKRARRLYKEILELLNVLSKDKKPAKIASLESIMKEMEVEETEKSAIIWIVLVLIIGFLIFYVYHFLNRDFYKHERREAMLAENIADVLSELGATRVPRKIFFEAVPKRNTILYIVLSFLTLGMFGLYWIYTVTKDPNEHFRLHKVWEE
;
A
#
# COMPACT_ATOMS: atom_id res chain seq x y z
N MET A 1 -33.75 3.86 24.20
CA MET A 1 -32.54 3.20 23.66
C MET A 1 -31.85 2.50 24.81
N SER A 2 -31.58 1.19 24.72
CA SER A 2 -30.91 0.48 25.81
C SER A 2 -29.46 0.96 25.95
N GLU A 3 -28.92 0.87 27.17
CA GLU A 3 -27.51 1.20 27.45
C GLU A 3 -26.55 0.44 26.52
N TYR A 4 -26.86 -0.83 26.24
CA TYR A 4 -26.12 -1.67 25.29
C TYR A 4 -26.06 -1.07 23.88
N VAL A 5 -27.18 -0.60 23.33
CA VAL A 5 -27.22 0.01 21.98
C VAL A 5 -26.37 1.28 21.95
N LYS A 6 -26.42 2.09 23.01
CA LYS A 6 -25.58 3.30 23.12
C LYS A 6 -24.10 2.93 23.11
N THR A 7 -23.68 1.93 23.90
CA THR A 7 -22.30 1.43 23.92
C THR A 7 -21.85 0.96 22.54
N LYS A 8 -22.67 0.20 21.81
CA LYS A 8 -22.34 -0.23 20.44
C LYS A 8 -22.14 0.94 19.48
N LEU A 9 -23.01 1.94 19.52
CA LEU A 9 -22.87 3.14 18.69
C LEU A 9 -21.58 3.92 19.03
N ASP A 10 -21.23 4.03 20.31
CA ASP A 10 -20.00 4.71 20.73
C ASP A 10 -18.74 3.94 20.27
N THR A 11 -18.77 2.61 20.30
CA THR A 11 -17.70 1.76 19.76
C THR A 11 -17.57 1.87 18.23
N ILE A 12 -18.68 1.91 17.49
CA ILE A 12 -18.68 2.14 16.04
C ILE A 12 -18.04 3.50 15.72
N LYS A 13 -18.46 4.57 16.41
CA LYS A 13 -17.86 5.91 16.26
C LYS A 13 -16.38 5.95 16.63
N TYR A 14 -15.95 5.12 17.57
CA TYR A 14 -14.53 4.97 17.90
C TYR A 14 -13.76 4.38 16.70
N TYR A 15 -14.24 3.30 16.10
CA TYR A 15 -13.57 2.69 14.94
C TYR A 15 -13.60 3.54 13.67
N VAL A 16 -14.64 4.35 13.47
CA VAL A 16 -14.67 5.37 12.40
C VAL A 16 -13.59 6.42 12.62
N ARG A 17 -13.47 6.97 13.83
CA ARG A 17 -12.42 7.95 14.17
C ARG A 17 -11.01 7.37 14.06
N MET A 18 -10.83 6.10 14.40
CA MET A 18 -9.55 5.40 14.30
C MET A 18 -9.03 5.31 12.84
N SER A 19 -9.88 5.56 11.84
CA SER A 19 -9.45 5.64 10.43
C SER A 19 -8.38 6.72 10.19
N GLU A 20 -8.41 7.82 10.95
CA GLU A 20 -7.45 8.92 10.81
C GLU A 20 -6.02 8.48 11.11
N GLU A 21 -5.85 7.45 11.94
CA GLU A 21 -4.55 6.88 12.32
C GLU A 21 -4.15 5.69 11.44
N THR A 22 -5.10 4.81 11.11
CA THR A 22 -4.81 3.56 10.38
C THR A 22 -4.73 3.75 8.86
N ASP A 23 -5.53 4.65 8.31
CA ASP A 23 -5.75 4.78 6.86
C ASP A 23 -4.80 5.81 6.25
N TYR A 24 -3.51 5.60 6.50
CA TYR A 24 -2.45 6.50 6.06
C TYR A 24 -2.40 6.63 4.53
N ILE A 25 -2.66 7.85 4.03
CA ILE A 25 -2.50 8.23 2.62
C ILE A 25 -1.03 8.51 2.32
N MET A 26 -0.41 7.62 1.56
CA MET A 26 0.99 7.75 1.18
C MET A 26 1.13 8.71 -0.01
N PRO A 27 2.03 9.72 0.04
CA PRO A 27 2.32 10.55 -1.13
C PRO A 27 2.83 9.70 -2.30
N LEU A 28 2.28 9.92 -3.49
CA LEU A 28 2.60 9.07 -4.66
C LEU A 28 4.06 9.15 -5.09
N TRP A 29 4.77 10.25 -4.81
CA TRP A 29 6.19 10.42 -5.17
C TRP A 29 7.14 9.65 -4.24
N LEU A 30 6.74 9.37 -3.00
CA LEU A 30 7.61 8.81 -1.97
C LEU A 30 8.16 7.42 -2.34
N PRO A 31 7.34 6.47 -2.86
CA PRO A 31 7.84 5.18 -3.33
C PRO A 31 8.82 5.24 -4.50
N PHE A 32 8.82 6.32 -5.27
CA PHE A 32 9.73 6.50 -6.40
C PHE A 32 11.07 7.11 -5.97
N LEU A 33 11.15 7.66 -4.76
CA LEU A 33 12.35 8.33 -4.29
C LEU A 33 13.61 7.44 -4.34
N PRO A 34 13.59 6.14 -3.96
CA PRO A 34 14.76 5.27 -4.14
C PRO A 34 15.22 5.15 -5.59
N ALA A 35 14.29 5.01 -6.53
CA ALA A 35 14.60 4.90 -7.96
C ALA A 35 15.12 6.23 -8.52
N ILE A 36 14.52 7.36 -8.15
CA ILE A 36 14.97 8.71 -8.53
C ILE A 36 16.39 8.95 -8.02
N LEU A 37 16.65 8.64 -6.74
CA LEU A 37 17.98 8.77 -6.15
C LEU A 37 19.01 7.91 -6.90
N ALA A 38 18.69 6.66 -7.22
CA ALA A 38 19.58 5.79 -7.97
C ALA A 38 19.92 6.35 -9.36
N VAL A 39 18.92 6.82 -10.11
CA VAL A 39 19.10 7.40 -11.45
C VAL A 39 19.93 8.70 -11.39
N VAL A 40 19.57 9.63 -10.51
CA VAL A 40 20.31 10.89 -10.34
C VAL A 40 21.75 10.63 -9.93
N SER A 41 21.98 9.68 -9.02
CA SER A 41 23.33 9.30 -8.58
C SER A 41 24.15 8.76 -9.74
N PHE A 42 23.57 7.89 -10.56
CA PHE A 42 24.23 7.32 -11.73
C PHE A 42 24.60 8.40 -12.75
N ILE A 43 23.70 9.37 -12.99
CA ILE A 43 23.96 10.51 -13.89
C ILE A 43 25.10 11.38 -13.35
N ILE A 44 25.07 11.73 -12.06
CA ILE A 44 26.13 12.53 -11.43
C ILE A 44 27.48 11.81 -11.51
N TRP A 45 27.51 10.52 -11.21
CA TRP A 45 28.71 9.71 -11.29
C TRP A 45 29.27 9.66 -12.72
N PHE A 46 28.40 9.51 -13.73
CA PHE A 46 28.80 9.51 -15.13
C PHE A 46 29.37 10.87 -15.56
N ILE A 47 28.77 11.98 -15.12
CA ILE A 47 29.29 13.34 -15.37
C ILE A 47 30.67 13.53 -14.72
N ILE A 48 30.84 13.10 -13.47
CA ILE A 48 32.14 13.15 -12.78
C ILE A 48 33.17 12.35 -13.57
N LEU A 49 32.85 11.13 -13.99
CA LEU A 49 33.78 10.30 -14.77
C LEU A 49 34.15 10.96 -16.11
N ALA A 50 33.17 11.47 -16.86
CA ALA A 50 33.40 12.12 -18.15
C ALA A 50 34.24 13.41 -18.02
N THR A 51 33.97 14.23 -16.99
CA THR A 51 34.74 15.43 -16.71
C THR A 51 36.18 15.10 -16.29
N SER A 52 36.37 14.09 -15.43
CA SER A 52 37.70 13.64 -15.00
C SER A 52 38.53 13.05 -16.15
N ILE A 53 37.91 12.35 -17.09
CA ILE A 53 38.53 11.92 -18.35
C ILE A 53 39.02 13.16 -19.11
N LYS A 54 38.13 14.14 -19.37
CA LYS A 54 38.50 15.37 -20.09
C LYS A 54 39.65 16.11 -19.39
N LEU A 55 39.58 16.29 -18.07
CA LEU A 55 40.62 16.94 -17.26
C LEU A 55 41.96 16.20 -17.26
N GLY A 56 41.93 14.86 -17.25
CA GLY A 56 43.13 14.02 -17.35
C GLY A 56 43.80 14.08 -18.73
N TYR A 57 43.02 14.30 -19.80
CA TYR A 57 43.49 14.43 -21.18
C TYR A 57 43.79 15.89 -21.62
N THR A 58 43.33 16.91 -20.89
CA THR A 58 43.60 18.34 -21.19
C THR A 58 44.96 18.85 -20.70
N GLY A 59 45.89 17.97 -20.34
CA GLY A 59 47.30 18.35 -20.39
C GLY A 59 47.59 18.73 -21.84
N GLY A 60 47.77 20.02 -22.13
CA GLY A 60 48.13 20.47 -23.49
C GLY A 60 49.38 19.75 -23.98
N PRO A 61 49.80 19.91 -25.24
CA PRO A 61 50.96 19.21 -25.80
C PRO A 61 52.28 19.36 -24.99
N MET A 62 52.34 20.28 -24.01
CA MET A 62 53.44 20.47 -23.05
C MET A 62 53.03 20.43 -21.56
N GLY A 63 51.80 20.07 -21.21
CA GLY A 63 51.34 19.98 -19.81
C GLY A 63 51.61 18.59 -19.20
N PRO A 64 51.94 18.47 -17.90
CA PRO A 64 52.14 17.16 -17.29
C PRO A 64 50.83 16.36 -17.32
N ILE A 65 50.87 15.18 -17.94
CA ILE A 65 49.79 14.20 -17.88
C ILE A 65 49.55 13.87 -16.40
N ARG A 66 48.30 13.94 -15.93
CA ARG A 66 47.93 13.65 -14.53
C ARG A 66 47.16 12.31 -14.47
N PRO A 67 47.84 11.16 -14.62
CA PRO A 67 47.20 9.85 -14.77
C PRO A 67 46.43 9.39 -13.52
N HIS A 68 46.66 10.01 -12.36
CA HIS A 68 46.01 9.68 -11.09
C HIS A 68 44.62 10.31 -10.92
N ILE A 69 44.22 11.29 -11.76
CA ILE A 69 42.92 11.96 -11.62
C ILE A 69 41.75 11.04 -11.94
N VAL A 70 41.87 10.21 -12.99
CA VAL A 70 40.78 9.31 -13.42
C VAL A 70 40.52 8.20 -12.38
N PRO A 71 41.55 7.49 -11.85
CA PRO A 71 41.34 6.51 -10.78
C PRO A 71 40.77 7.13 -9.49
N ALA A 72 41.25 8.32 -9.09
CA ALA A 72 40.76 9.00 -7.89
C ALA A 72 39.28 9.38 -8.02
N ALA A 73 38.89 9.99 -9.14
CA ALA A 73 37.50 10.35 -9.41
C ALA A 73 36.56 9.15 -9.48
N PHE A 74 37.04 8.03 -10.03
CA PHE A 74 36.29 6.77 -10.06
C PHE A 74 36.03 6.25 -8.64
N ILE A 75 37.05 6.19 -7.78
CA ILE A 75 36.94 5.72 -6.39
C ILE A 75 36.03 6.64 -5.57
N THR A 76 36.25 7.96 -5.63
CA THR A 76 35.39 8.94 -4.92
C THR A 76 33.96 8.88 -5.41
N GLY A 77 33.76 8.70 -6.72
CA GLY A 77 32.46 8.51 -7.33
C GLY A 77 31.75 7.26 -6.82
N LEU A 78 32.44 6.12 -6.75
CA LEU A 78 31.88 4.88 -6.20
C LEU A 78 31.53 5.00 -4.70
N GLY A 79 32.38 5.65 -3.91
CA GLY A 79 32.09 5.92 -2.50
C GLY A 79 30.81 6.75 -2.32
N THR A 80 30.64 7.80 -3.13
CA THR A 80 29.45 8.65 -3.12
C THR A 80 28.19 7.89 -3.54
N LEU A 81 28.28 7.08 -4.61
CA LEU A 81 27.20 6.19 -5.03
C LEU A 81 26.79 5.23 -3.92
N GLY A 82 27.77 4.64 -3.21
CA GLY A 82 27.53 3.74 -2.08
C GLY A 82 26.68 4.39 -0.99
N VAL A 83 27.02 5.62 -0.59
CA VAL A 83 26.25 6.37 0.42
C VAL A 83 24.80 6.60 -0.05
N ILE A 84 24.60 7.01 -1.30
CA ILE A 84 23.24 7.28 -1.80
C ILE A 84 22.43 5.99 -1.93
N ILE A 85 23.05 4.88 -2.32
CA ILE A 85 22.39 3.57 -2.35
C ILE A 85 21.92 3.16 -0.96
N VAL A 86 22.72 3.40 0.08
CA VAL A 86 22.31 3.13 1.48
C VAL A 86 21.11 3.99 1.87
N VAL A 87 21.12 5.29 1.55
CA VAL A 87 19.99 6.18 1.82
C VAL A 87 18.72 5.72 1.07
N ALA A 88 18.85 5.37 -0.20
CA ALA A 88 17.76 4.85 -1.02
C ALA A 88 17.20 3.53 -0.45
N ALA A 89 18.06 2.64 0.05
CA ALA A 89 17.67 1.40 0.69
C ALA A 89 16.88 1.64 1.99
N VAL A 90 17.31 2.59 2.83
CA VAL A 90 16.58 2.98 4.06
C VAL A 90 15.19 3.52 3.73
N ILE A 91 15.07 4.38 2.72
CA ILE A 91 13.78 4.89 2.26
C ILE A 91 12.90 3.75 1.74
N ASN A 92 13.47 2.82 0.96
CA ASN A 92 12.74 1.67 0.44
C ASN A 92 12.21 0.76 1.56
N ILE A 93 13.01 0.54 2.62
CA ILE A 93 12.58 -0.20 3.82
C ILE A 93 11.37 0.49 4.47
N TYR A 94 11.43 1.81 4.63
CA TYR A 94 10.31 2.59 5.18
C TYR A 94 9.04 2.47 4.32
N VAL A 95 9.17 2.59 2.99
CA VAL A 95 8.04 2.47 2.06
C VAL A 95 7.40 1.08 2.14
N LEU A 96 8.21 0.02 2.13
CA LEU A 96 7.72 -1.36 2.27
C LEU A 96 7.01 -1.57 3.60
N TYR A 97 7.58 -1.06 4.69
CA TYR A 97 6.95 -1.09 6.00
C TYR A 97 5.59 -0.41 5.97
N LYS A 98 5.51 0.80 5.43
CA LYS A 98 4.26 1.57 5.38
C LYS A 98 3.21 0.92 4.50
N TRP A 99 3.56 0.34 3.36
CA TRP A 99 2.60 -0.40 2.52
C TRP A 99 1.98 -1.59 3.24
N ILE A 100 2.79 -2.39 3.93
CA ILE A 100 2.31 -3.59 4.62
C ILE A 100 1.55 -3.23 5.90
N SER A 101 2.09 -2.31 6.72
CA SER A 101 1.46 -1.88 7.97
C SER A 101 0.08 -1.29 7.72
N ARG A 102 -0.04 -0.31 6.82
CA ARG A 102 -1.33 0.35 6.55
C ARG A 102 -2.41 -0.62 6.07
N ARG A 103 -2.03 -1.65 5.29
CA ARG A 103 -2.93 -2.72 4.88
C ARG A 103 -3.43 -3.50 6.10
N ASN A 104 -2.54 -3.91 6.99
CA ASN A 104 -2.93 -4.67 8.18
C ASN A 104 -3.80 -3.83 9.12
N ASP A 105 -3.38 -2.59 9.37
CA ASP A 105 -4.05 -1.67 10.29
C ASP A 105 -5.47 -1.36 9.81
N HIS A 106 -5.62 -1.05 8.51
CA HIS A 106 -6.91 -0.85 7.87
C HIS A 106 -7.80 -2.09 7.95
N PHE A 107 -7.31 -3.26 7.52
CA PHE A 107 -8.14 -4.47 7.44
C PHE A 107 -8.59 -4.91 8.83
N LYS A 108 -7.73 -4.73 9.84
CA LYS A 108 -8.05 -5.02 11.23
C LYS A 108 -9.10 -4.06 11.78
N ARG A 109 -8.97 -2.76 11.50
CA ARG A 109 -9.94 -1.74 11.90
C ARG A 109 -11.30 -1.99 11.23
N ALA A 110 -11.33 -2.10 9.91
CA ALA A 110 -12.53 -2.29 9.12
C ALA A 110 -13.31 -3.54 9.58
N ARG A 111 -12.61 -4.66 9.77
CA ARG A 111 -13.22 -5.90 10.29
C ARG A 111 -13.87 -5.69 11.67
N ARG A 112 -13.22 -4.96 12.56
CA ARG A 112 -13.77 -4.64 13.89
C ARG A 112 -14.99 -3.73 13.76
N LEU A 113 -14.94 -2.72 12.89
CA LEU A 113 -16.07 -1.84 12.59
C LEU A 113 -17.28 -2.64 12.10
N TYR A 114 -17.12 -3.46 11.07
CA TYR A 114 -18.21 -4.28 10.52
C TYR A 114 -18.75 -5.29 11.52
N LYS A 115 -17.89 -5.87 12.38
CA LYS A 115 -18.34 -6.75 13.47
C LYS A 115 -19.26 -6.02 14.45
N GLU A 116 -18.90 -4.81 14.88
CA GLU A 116 -19.75 -4.03 15.78
C GLU A 116 -21.07 -3.63 15.13
N ILE A 117 -21.05 -3.28 13.83
CA ILE A 117 -22.27 -3.01 13.06
C ILE A 117 -23.16 -4.25 13.01
N LEU A 118 -22.60 -5.42 12.69
CA LEU A 118 -23.33 -6.68 12.64
C LEU A 118 -23.95 -7.05 13.99
N GLU A 119 -23.20 -6.89 15.09
CA GLU A 119 -23.73 -7.13 16.44
C GLU A 119 -24.87 -6.17 16.78
N LEU A 120 -24.75 -4.89 16.41
CA LEU A 120 -25.83 -3.91 16.57
C LEU A 120 -27.07 -4.30 15.75
N LEU A 121 -26.91 -4.67 14.48
CA LEU A 121 -28.01 -5.10 13.60
C LEU A 121 -28.71 -6.35 14.17
N ASN A 122 -27.94 -7.30 14.70
CA ASN A 122 -28.48 -8.49 15.37
C ASN A 122 -29.35 -8.12 16.58
N VAL A 123 -28.94 -7.15 17.40
CA VAL A 123 -29.74 -6.66 18.54
C VAL A 123 -30.99 -5.91 18.10
N LEU A 124 -30.90 -5.11 17.03
CA LEU A 124 -32.04 -4.36 16.50
C LEU A 124 -33.07 -5.27 15.84
N SER A 125 -32.65 -6.38 15.25
CA SER A 125 -33.53 -7.26 14.48
C SER A 125 -34.44 -8.15 15.33
N LYS A 126 -34.15 -8.32 16.63
CA LYS A 126 -34.92 -9.13 17.59
C LYS A 126 -35.49 -10.43 16.96
N ASP A 127 -36.81 -10.48 16.73
CA ASP A 127 -37.55 -11.63 16.22
C ASP A 127 -37.66 -11.68 14.68
N LYS A 128 -37.40 -10.57 13.99
CA LYS A 128 -37.46 -10.45 12.53
C LYS A 128 -36.03 -10.34 12.00
N LYS A 129 -35.28 -11.43 12.01
CA LYS A 129 -33.92 -11.50 11.44
C LYS A 129 -33.97 -11.51 9.90
N PRO A 130 -33.52 -10.46 9.22
CA PRO A 130 -33.40 -10.47 7.77
C PRO A 130 -32.43 -11.57 7.31
N ALA A 131 -32.74 -12.22 6.19
CA ALA A 131 -31.86 -13.25 5.62
C ALA A 131 -30.44 -12.72 5.34
N LYS A 132 -30.32 -11.42 5.07
CA LYS A 132 -29.04 -10.73 4.84
C LYS A 132 -28.10 -10.71 6.04
N ILE A 133 -28.59 -10.87 7.28
CA ILE A 133 -27.72 -11.00 8.47
C ILE A 133 -26.84 -12.25 8.37
N ALA A 134 -27.39 -13.38 7.93
CA ALA A 134 -26.60 -14.60 7.74
C ALA A 134 -25.52 -14.42 6.66
N SER A 135 -25.81 -13.61 5.63
CA SER A 135 -24.82 -13.25 4.60
C SER A 135 -23.71 -12.36 5.17
N LEU A 136 -24.04 -11.37 6.02
CA LEU A 136 -23.05 -10.56 6.73
C LEU A 136 -22.13 -11.43 7.60
N GLU A 137 -22.70 -12.36 8.38
CA GLU A 137 -21.95 -13.31 9.21
C GLU A 137 -21.00 -14.19 8.38
N SER A 138 -21.46 -14.69 7.22
CA SER A 138 -20.63 -15.48 6.31
C SER A 138 -19.45 -14.68 5.77
N ILE A 139 -19.69 -13.46 5.27
CA ILE A 139 -18.63 -12.60 4.71
C ILE A 139 -17.63 -12.22 5.81
N MET A 140 -18.11 -11.89 7.01
CA MET A 140 -17.24 -11.61 8.16
C MET A 140 -16.32 -12.79 8.49
N LYS A 141 -16.86 -14.01 8.49
CA LYS A 141 -16.07 -15.23 8.72
C LYS A 141 -15.03 -15.45 7.62
N GLU A 142 -15.38 -15.20 6.36
CA GLU A 142 -14.44 -15.26 5.24
C GLU A 142 -13.31 -14.23 5.38
N MET A 143 -13.62 -13.00 5.81
CA MET A 143 -12.60 -11.99 6.11
C MET A 143 -11.67 -12.44 7.23
N GLU A 144 -12.20 -13.00 8.32
CA GLU A 144 -11.38 -13.48 9.44
C GLU A 144 -10.40 -14.58 9.01
N VAL A 145 -10.81 -15.47 8.10
CA VAL A 145 -9.98 -16.58 7.62
C VAL A 145 -8.97 -16.13 6.56
N GLU A 146 -9.39 -15.29 5.59
CA GLU A 146 -8.53 -14.93 4.46
C GLU A 146 -7.65 -13.70 4.71
N GLU A 147 -8.11 -12.74 5.51
CA GLU A 147 -7.43 -11.44 5.69
C GLU A 147 -6.46 -11.45 6.87
N THR A 148 -5.61 -12.46 6.89
CA THR A 148 -4.56 -12.62 7.90
C THR A 148 -3.55 -11.47 7.86
N GLU A 149 -3.01 -11.14 9.03
CA GLU A 149 -1.98 -10.09 9.15
C GLU A 149 -0.66 -10.58 8.52
N LYS A 150 -0.02 -9.70 7.76
CA LYS A 150 1.31 -9.96 7.16
C LYS A 150 2.36 -9.22 7.97
N SER A 151 3.30 -9.92 8.62
CA SER A 151 4.37 -9.24 9.36
C SER A 151 5.26 -8.41 8.44
N ALA A 152 5.20 -7.08 8.56
CA ALA A 152 5.98 -6.16 7.73
C ALA A 152 7.49 -6.40 7.87
N ILE A 153 7.97 -6.62 9.10
CA ILE A 153 9.38 -6.88 9.39
C ILE A 153 9.86 -8.15 8.70
N ILE A 154 9.09 -9.24 8.79
CA ILE A 154 9.46 -10.51 8.16
C ILE A 154 9.56 -10.34 6.64
N TRP A 155 8.57 -9.70 6.01
CA TRP A 155 8.59 -9.47 4.57
C TRP A 155 9.74 -8.58 4.12
N ILE A 156 10.07 -7.52 4.88
CA ILE A 156 11.23 -6.66 4.59
C ILE A 156 12.52 -7.47 4.65
N VAL A 157 12.74 -8.24 5.72
CA VAL A 157 13.95 -9.08 5.86
C VAL A 157 14.04 -10.09 4.73
N LEU A 158 12.93 -10.74 4.38
CA LEU A 158 12.87 -11.69 3.27
C LEU A 158 13.20 -11.03 1.92
N VAL A 159 12.69 -9.83 1.66
CA VAL A 159 13.01 -9.06 0.43
C VAL A 159 14.49 -8.65 0.40
N LEU A 160 15.09 -8.29 1.54
CA LEU A 160 16.51 -7.95 1.60
C LEU A 160 17.42 -9.14 1.32
N ILE A 161 17.05 -10.34 1.77
CA ILE A 161 17.80 -11.58 1.49
C ILE A 161 17.53 -12.08 0.07
N ILE A 162 16.28 -12.02 -0.37
CA ILE A 162 15.80 -12.55 -1.65
C ILE A 162 15.06 -11.44 -2.39
N GLY A 163 15.80 -10.59 -3.12
CA GLY A 163 15.26 -9.41 -3.80
C GLY A 163 14.01 -9.67 -4.64
N PHE A 164 13.91 -10.84 -5.29
CA PHE A 164 12.75 -11.23 -6.11
C PHE A 164 11.44 -11.39 -5.33
N LEU A 165 11.48 -11.53 -3.99
CA LEU A 165 10.26 -11.59 -3.18
C LEU A 165 9.47 -10.28 -3.17
N ILE A 166 10.05 -9.17 -3.67
CA ILE A 166 9.33 -7.92 -3.88
C ILE A 166 8.10 -8.09 -4.77
N PHE A 167 8.17 -8.96 -5.79
CA PHE A 167 7.03 -9.24 -6.67
C PHE A 167 5.90 -9.94 -5.93
N TYR A 168 6.22 -10.79 -4.96
CA TYR A 168 5.21 -11.40 -4.10
C TYR A 168 4.58 -10.38 -3.15
N VAL A 169 5.37 -9.44 -2.62
CA VAL A 169 4.84 -8.32 -1.82
C VAL A 169 3.83 -7.52 -2.63
N TYR A 170 4.19 -7.13 -3.84
CA TYR A 170 3.28 -6.40 -4.72
C TYR A 170 2.06 -7.21 -5.15
N HIS A 171 2.23 -8.53 -5.34
CA HIS A 171 1.12 -9.44 -5.61
C HIS A 171 0.10 -9.43 -4.49
N PHE A 172 0.53 -9.70 -3.25
CA PHE A 172 -0.43 -9.81 -2.15
C PHE A 172 -1.03 -8.44 -1.82
N LEU A 173 -0.30 -7.33 -1.93
CA LEU A 173 -0.89 -6.00 -1.72
C LEU A 173 -2.04 -5.74 -2.71
N ASN A 174 -1.81 -5.91 -4.02
CA ASN A 174 -2.86 -5.70 -5.01
C ASN A 174 -4.03 -6.70 -4.85
N ARG A 175 -3.72 -7.98 -4.61
CA ARG A 175 -4.73 -9.03 -4.50
C ARG A 175 -5.57 -8.89 -3.23
N ASP A 176 -4.94 -8.59 -2.11
CA ASP A 176 -5.60 -8.50 -0.82
C ASP A 176 -6.53 -7.29 -0.78
N PHE A 177 -6.08 -6.11 -1.24
CA PHE A 177 -6.95 -4.93 -1.36
C PHE A 177 -8.12 -5.15 -2.31
N TYR A 178 -7.89 -5.81 -3.45
CA TYR A 178 -8.99 -6.15 -4.38
C TYR A 178 -10.04 -7.02 -3.70
N LYS A 179 -9.62 -8.06 -2.98
CA LYS A 179 -10.55 -8.96 -2.28
C LYS A 179 -11.28 -8.25 -1.15
N HIS A 180 -10.56 -7.46 -0.36
CA HIS A 180 -11.10 -6.71 0.76
C HIS A 180 -12.19 -5.74 0.30
N GLU A 181 -11.87 -4.91 -0.71
CA GLU A 181 -12.83 -3.94 -1.27
C GLU A 181 -14.12 -4.61 -1.75
N ARG A 182 -14.04 -5.78 -2.39
CA ARG A 182 -15.24 -6.50 -2.87
C ARG A 182 -16.09 -7.01 -1.71
N ARG A 183 -15.48 -7.45 -0.61
CA ARG A 183 -16.21 -7.89 0.58
C ARG A 183 -16.85 -6.72 1.30
N GLU A 184 -16.14 -5.60 1.43
CA GLU A 184 -16.70 -4.38 2.02
C GLU A 184 -17.86 -3.84 1.20
N ALA A 185 -17.80 -3.89 -0.13
CA ALA A 185 -18.93 -3.55 -1.00
C ALA A 185 -20.16 -4.43 -0.71
N MET A 186 -19.97 -5.75 -0.59
CA MET A 186 -21.04 -6.69 -0.26
C MET A 186 -21.59 -6.46 1.16
N LEU A 187 -20.72 -6.18 2.14
CA LEU A 187 -21.12 -5.87 3.51
C LEU A 187 -21.94 -4.58 3.55
N ALA A 188 -21.45 -3.51 2.91
CA ALA A 188 -22.15 -2.23 2.84
C ALA A 188 -23.52 -2.35 2.19
N GLU A 189 -23.63 -3.10 1.09
CA GLU A 189 -24.92 -3.37 0.44
C GLU A 189 -25.87 -4.16 1.37
N ASN A 190 -25.39 -5.25 1.96
CA ASN A 190 -26.21 -6.06 2.86
C ASN A 190 -26.63 -5.27 4.12
N ILE A 191 -25.78 -4.38 4.65
CA ILE A 191 -26.12 -3.49 5.77
C ILE A 191 -27.24 -2.53 5.35
N ALA A 192 -27.16 -1.92 4.17
CA ALA A 192 -28.20 -1.03 3.68
C ALA A 192 -29.54 -1.77 3.49
N ASP A 193 -29.50 -2.99 2.96
CA ASP A 193 -30.70 -3.84 2.80
C ASP A 193 -31.31 -4.19 4.17
N VAL A 194 -30.50 -4.63 5.15
CA VAL A 194 -30.96 -4.93 6.52
C VAL A 194 -31.60 -3.71 7.17
N LEU A 195 -30.95 -2.54 7.08
CA LEU A 195 -31.49 -1.29 7.65
C LEU A 195 -32.82 -0.89 7.00
N SER A 196 -32.95 -1.07 5.68
CA SER A 196 -34.19 -0.84 4.94
C SER A 196 -35.31 -1.77 5.42
N GLU A 197 -35.03 -3.07 5.58
CA GLU A 197 -35.99 -4.05 6.09
C GLU A 197 -36.43 -3.80 7.54
N LEU A 198 -35.56 -3.19 8.34
CA LEU A 198 -35.84 -2.72 9.70
C LEU A 198 -36.56 -1.38 9.75
N GLY A 199 -36.83 -0.75 8.59
CA GLY A 199 -37.60 0.49 8.50
C GLY A 199 -36.79 1.77 8.71
N ALA A 200 -35.47 1.74 8.52
CA ALA A 200 -34.63 2.93 8.62
C ALA A 200 -35.00 3.97 7.54
N THR A 201 -35.25 5.21 7.95
CA THR A 201 -35.56 6.32 7.04
C THR A 201 -34.34 6.86 6.30
N ARG A 202 -33.14 6.55 6.80
CA ARG A 202 -31.86 6.84 6.17
C ARG A 202 -31.04 5.56 6.15
N VAL A 203 -30.67 5.12 4.96
CA VAL A 203 -29.76 4.01 4.75
C VAL A 203 -28.43 4.55 4.22
N PRO A 204 -27.29 3.95 4.59
CA PRO A 204 -26.01 4.28 3.99
C PRO A 204 -26.10 4.21 2.47
N ARG A 205 -25.43 5.14 1.77
CA ARG A 205 -25.41 5.12 0.30
C ARG A 205 -24.79 3.80 -0.15
N LYS A 206 -25.40 3.14 -1.15
CA LYS A 206 -24.74 2.06 -1.89
C LYS A 206 -23.53 2.67 -2.59
N ILE A 207 -22.33 2.44 -2.05
CA ILE A 207 -21.08 2.91 -2.64
C ILE A 207 -20.49 1.74 -3.42
N PHE A 208 -20.31 1.96 -4.72
CA PHE A 208 -19.51 1.06 -5.54
C PHE A 208 -18.05 1.35 -5.25
N PHE A 209 -17.46 0.56 -4.36
CA PHE A 209 -16.01 0.58 -4.18
C PHE A 209 -15.39 -0.03 -5.45
N GLU A 210 -14.94 0.83 -6.36
CA GLU A 210 -14.23 0.47 -7.58
C GLU A 210 -12.82 1.10 -7.63
N ALA A 211 -12.26 1.46 -6.48
CA ALA A 211 -10.92 2.02 -6.41
C ALA A 211 -9.84 0.97 -6.68
N VAL A 212 -10.10 -0.30 -6.37
CA VAL A 212 -9.12 -1.38 -6.54
C VAL A 212 -9.56 -2.33 -7.67
N PRO A 213 -9.06 -2.15 -8.89
CA PRO A 213 -9.38 -3.06 -10.00
C PRO A 213 -8.60 -4.38 -9.92
N LYS A 214 -9.13 -5.43 -10.56
CA LYS A 214 -8.48 -6.75 -10.63
C LYS A 214 -7.22 -6.69 -11.50
N ARG A 215 -6.08 -7.06 -10.94
CA ARG A 215 -4.78 -7.05 -11.64
C ARG A 215 -4.23 -8.45 -11.85
N ASN A 216 -3.73 -8.73 -13.06
CA ASN A 216 -3.07 -9.99 -13.38
C ASN A 216 -1.59 -9.93 -12.99
N THR A 217 -1.23 -10.62 -11.92
CA THR A 217 0.14 -10.66 -11.39
C THR A 217 1.14 -11.26 -12.37
N ILE A 218 0.76 -12.33 -13.08
CA ILE A 218 1.67 -12.98 -14.04
C ILE A 218 1.99 -12.00 -15.15
N LEU A 219 0.99 -11.30 -15.68
CA LEU A 219 1.19 -10.26 -16.67
C LEU A 219 2.13 -9.16 -16.15
N TYR A 220 1.97 -8.74 -14.89
CA TYR A 220 2.79 -7.67 -14.31
C TYR A 220 4.25 -8.11 -14.12
N ILE A 221 4.49 -9.37 -13.75
CA ILE A 221 5.84 -9.96 -13.68
C ILE A 221 6.45 -10.02 -15.08
N VAL A 222 5.73 -10.55 -16.07
CA VAL A 222 6.19 -10.66 -17.46
C VAL A 222 6.54 -9.28 -18.02
N LEU A 223 5.66 -8.29 -17.87
CA LEU A 223 5.93 -6.91 -18.32
C LEU A 223 7.12 -6.29 -17.59
N SER A 224 7.30 -6.56 -16.29
CA SER A 224 8.47 -6.10 -15.53
C SER A 224 9.76 -6.65 -16.11
N PHE A 225 9.82 -7.92 -16.51
CA PHE A 225 11.00 -8.48 -17.16
C PHE A 225 11.18 -7.99 -18.60
N LEU A 226 10.12 -7.98 -19.41
CA LEU A 226 10.17 -7.52 -20.82
C LEU A 226 10.61 -6.07 -20.96
N THR A 227 10.28 -5.23 -19.97
CA THR A 227 10.65 -3.80 -19.94
C THR A 227 11.90 -3.52 -19.09
N LEU A 228 12.67 -4.56 -18.73
CA LEU A 228 13.89 -4.44 -17.92
C LEU A 228 13.69 -3.66 -16.60
N GLY A 229 12.55 -3.88 -15.96
CA GLY A 229 12.18 -3.27 -14.67
C GLY A 229 11.36 -1.98 -14.79
N MET A 230 11.23 -1.38 -15.97
CA MET A 230 10.50 -0.10 -16.13
C MET A 230 9.02 -0.22 -15.77
N PHE A 231 8.35 -1.31 -16.16
CA PHE A 231 6.97 -1.57 -15.75
C PHE A 231 6.82 -1.76 -14.23
N GLY A 232 7.90 -2.12 -13.52
CA GLY A 232 7.92 -2.17 -12.06
C GLY A 232 7.55 -0.82 -11.43
N LEU A 233 7.85 0.31 -12.08
CA LEU A 233 7.44 1.64 -11.64
C LEU A 233 5.92 1.82 -11.69
N TYR A 234 5.26 1.30 -12.74
CA TYR A 234 3.80 1.29 -12.79
C TYR A 234 3.21 0.39 -11.71
N TRP A 235 3.85 -0.74 -11.40
CA TRP A 235 3.41 -1.59 -10.30
C TRP A 235 3.49 -0.86 -8.95
N ILE A 236 4.61 -0.17 -8.68
CA ILE A 236 4.81 0.71 -7.52
C ILE A 236 3.69 1.78 -7.42
N TYR A 237 3.33 2.38 -8.55
CA TYR A 237 2.21 3.30 -8.63
C TYR A 237 0.90 2.65 -8.19
N THR A 238 0.56 1.47 -8.72
CA THR A 238 -0.70 0.79 -8.36
C THR A 238 -0.80 0.39 -6.89
N VAL A 239 0.27 -0.21 -6.31
CA VAL A 239 0.26 -0.61 -4.88
C VAL A 239 0.15 0.58 -3.93
N THR A 240 0.47 1.78 -4.41
CA THR A 240 0.37 3.01 -3.64
C THR A 240 -0.99 3.68 -3.82
N LYS A 241 -1.38 3.87 -5.09
CA LYS A 241 -2.57 4.62 -5.48
C LYS A 241 -3.86 3.90 -5.12
N ASP A 242 -3.97 2.60 -5.43
CA ASP A 242 -5.24 1.90 -5.27
C ASP A 242 -5.70 1.91 -3.79
N PRO A 243 -4.82 1.62 -2.79
CA PRO A 243 -5.20 1.76 -1.38
C PRO A 243 -5.53 3.19 -0.96
N ASN A 244 -4.84 4.20 -1.51
CA ASN A 244 -5.12 5.60 -1.18
C ASN A 244 -6.52 6.01 -1.66
N GLU A 245 -6.92 5.59 -2.86
CA GLU A 245 -8.26 5.85 -3.40
C GLU A 245 -9.32 5.08 -2.61
N HIS A 246 -9.03 3.82 -2.29
CA HIS A 246 -9.87 2.99 -1.45
C HIS A 246 -10.13 3.62 -0.07
N PHE A 247 -9.10 4.06 0.64
CA PHE A 247 -9.25 4.74 1.95
C PHE A 247 -10.09 6.01 1.87
N ARG A 248 -9.97 6.77 0.79
CA ARG A 248 -10.80 7.98 0.59
C ARG A 248 -12.27 7.62 0.38
N LEU A 249 -12.57 6.60 -0.42
CA LEU A 249 -13.94 6.13 -0.62
C LEU A 249 -14.51 5.54 0.66
N HIS A 250 -13.73 4.76 1.40
CA HIS A 250 -14.16 4.16 2.65
C HIS A 250 -14.48 5.22 3.71
N LYS A 251 -13.67 6.28 3.80
CA LYS A 251 -13.98 7.43 4.66
C LYS A 251 -15.32 8.09 4.33
N VAL A 252 -15.65 8.27 3.05
CA VAL A 252 -16.95 8.84 2.62
C VAL A 252 -18.13 7.93 2.97
N TRP A 253 -17.91 6.61 3.04
CA TRP A 253 -18.93 5.66 3.48
C TRP A 253 -19.17 5.71 5.00
N GLU A 254 -18.11 5.95 5.78
CA GLU A 254 -18.14 5.97 7.24
C GLU A 254 -18.77 7.25 7.83
N GLU A 255 -18.85 8.33 7.06
CA GLU A 255 -19.45 9.65 7.42
C GLU A 255 -20.98 9.71 7.24
#